data_AF-A0A7Y0KC72-F1
#
_entry.id   AF-A0A7Y0KC72-F1
#
_cell.length_a   1.000
_cell.length_b   1.000
_cell.length_c   1.000
_cell.angle_alpha   90.00
_cell.angle_beta   90.00
_cell.angle_gamma   90.00
#
_symmetry.space_group_name_H-M   'P 1'
#
loop_
_entity.id
_entity.type
_entity.pdbx_description
1 polymer ?
#
loop_
_entity_poly.entity_id
_entity_poly.type
_entity_poly.pdbx_seq_one_letter_code
_entity_poly.pdbx_strand_id
1 'polypeptide(L)' 'MDTFNWIVFLWQVSFGVSIITLLIGLVKRSWVSMLISSVTFLPVAYYFLGAENGLRLIGFIPILLLILTIVFWRSKKRA' A
#
# COMPACT_ATOMS: atom_id res chain seq x y z
N MET A 1 32.61 -1.26 9.96
CA MET A 1 31.54 -0.26 9.85
C MET A 1 30.39 -0.92 9.13
N ASP A 2 29.34 -1.31 9.86
CA ASP A 2 28.14 -1.88 9.23
C ASP A 2 27.49 -0.79 8.37
N THR A 3 27.45 -1.02 7.06
CA THR A 3 26.82 -0.08 6.12
C THR A 3 25.31 -0.28 6.20
N PHE A 4 24.60 0.67 6.80
CA PHE A 4 23.15 0.63 6.90
C PHE A 4 22.51 0.62 5.50
N ASN A 5 21.62 -0.35 5.26
CA ASN A 5 20.95 -0.49 3.97
C ASN A 5 19.66 0.35 3.94
N TRP A 6 19.78 1.58 3.44
CA TRP A 6 18.69 2.53 3.30
C TRP A 6 17.51 2.02 2.46
N ILE A 7 17.78 1.20 1.44
CA ILE A 7 16.75 0.66 0.55
C ILE A 7 15.85 -0.32 1.30
N VAL A 8 16.46 -1.24 2.06
CA VAL A 8 15.73 -2.21 2.89
C VAL A 8 14.92 -1.48 3.96
N PHE A 9 15.51 -0.47 4.60
CA PHE A 9 14.81 0.33 5.60
C PHE A 9 13.59 1.05 5.03
N LEU A 10 13.73 1.73 3.89
CA LEU A 10 12.60 2.39 3.21
C LEU A 10 11.50 1.40 2.81
N TRP A 11 11.88 0.21 2.33
CA TRP A 11 10.93 -0.84 1.99
C TRP A 11 10.12 -1.31 3.21
N GLN A 12 10.79 -1.55 4.35
CA GLN A 12 10.16 -1.97 5.60
C GLN A 12 9.22 -0.91 6.16
N VAL A 13 9.67 0.35 6.21
CA VAL A 13 8.85 1.48 6.69
C VAL A 13 7.64 1.68 5.79
N SER A 14 7.82 1.64 4.46
CA SER A 14 6.73 1.79 3.50
C SER A 14 5.67 0.70 3.67
N PHE A 15 6.10 -0.56 3.83
CA PHE A 15 5.20 -1.68 4.10
C PHE A 15 4.44 -1.50 5.43
N GLY A 16 5.14 -1.13 6.50
CA GLY A 16 4.52 -0.88 7.81
C GLY A 16 3.48 0.24 7.77
N VAL A 17 3.82 1.38 7.16
CA VAL A 17 2.88 2.50 6.96
C VAL A 17 1.68 2.07 6.12
N SER A 18 1.89 1.29 5.07
CA SER A 18 0.80 0.80 4.22
C SER A 18 -0.20 -0.06 4.98
N ILE A 19 0.27 -0.99 5.83
CA ILE A 19 -0.60 -1.83 6.67
C ILE A 19 -1.37 -1.00 7.69
N ILE A 20 -0.69 -0.09 8.42
CA ILE A 20 -1.35 0.74 9.44
C ILE A 20 -2.45 1.60 8.79
N THR A 21 -2.13 2.23 7.67
CA THR A 21 -3.09 3.11 6.96
C THR A 21 -4.19 2.32 6.27
N LEU A 22 -3.95 1.08 5.84
CA LEU A 22 -4.96 0.15 5.36
C LEU A 22 -6.00 -0.14 6.46
N LEU A 23 -5.54 -0.54 7.64
CA LEU A 23 -6.42 -0.85 8.77
C LEU A 23 -7.26 0.37 9.18
N ILE A 24 -6.63 1.54 9.30
CA ILE A 24 -7.33 2.80 9.58
C ILE A 24 -8.34 3.12 8.47
N GLY A 25 -7.95 2.94 7.21
CA GLY A 25 -8.80 3.16 6.04
C GLY A 25 -10.04 2.27 6.05
N LEU A 26 -9.89 0.99 6.37
CA LEU A 26 -10.99 0.03 6.48
C LEU A 26 -11.92 0.36 7.65
N VAL A 27 -11.38 0.57 8.85
CA VAL A 27 -12.16 0.82 10.07
C VAL A 27 -12.93 2.14 9.98
N LYS A 28 -12.26 3.21 9.52
CA LYS A 28 -12.87 4.55 9.46
C LYS A 28 -13.54 4.86 8.10
N ARG A 29 -13.57 3.90 7.17
CA ARG A 29 -13.95 4.11 5.75
C ARG A 29 -13.31 5.37 5.15
N SER A 30 -12.04 5.62 5.49
CA SER A 30 -11.30 6.83 5.10
C SER A 30 -10.64 6.63 3.76
N TRP A 31 -11.10 7.36 2.73
CA TRP A 31 -10.49 7.33 1.41
C TRP A 31 -9.06 7.87 1.40
N VAL A 32 -8.75 8.85 2.26
CA VAL A 32 -7.39 9.41 2.37
C VAL A 32 -6.44 8.36 2.91
N SER A 33 -6.85 7.63 3.94
CA SER A 33 -6.02 6.56 4.52
C SER A 33 -5.82 5.41 3.53
N MET A 34 -6.84 5.08 2.73
CA MET A 34 -6.69 4.11 1.64
C MET A 34 -5.73 4.58 0.54
N LEU A 35 -5.76 5.87 0.19
CA LEU A 35 -4.84 6.43 -0.79
C LEU A 35 -3.38 6.37 -0.29
N ILE A 36 -3.16 6.74 0.98
CA ILE A 36 -1.82 6.65 1.60
C ILE A 36 -1.35 5.19 1.59
N SER A 37 -2.22 4.26 1.96
CA SER A 37 -1.92 2.83 1.93
C SER A 37 -1.52 2.37 0.52
N SER A 38 -2.26 2.78 -0.50
CA SER A 38 -1.99 2.45 -1.91
C SER A 38 -0.62 2.96 -2.38
N VAL A 39 -0.29 4.21 -2.07
CA VAL A 39 0.98 4.84 -2.48
C VAL A 39 2.16 4.23 -1.74
N THR A 40 2.02 4.01 -0.42
CA THR A 40 3.09 3.44 0.41
C THR A 40 3.30 1.95 0.16
N PHE A 41 2.36 1.25 -0.49
CA PHE A 41 2.57 -0.12 -0.95
C PHE A 41 3.39 -0.20 -2.26
N LEU A 42 3.61 0.89 -2.98
CA LEU A 42 4.32 0.87 -4.27
C LEU A 42 5.75 0.28 -4.20
N PRO A 43 6.60 0.60 -3.20
CA PRO A 43 7.92 -0.03 -3.09
C PRO A 43 7.85 -1.55 -2.91
N VAL A 44 6.83 -2.02 -2.18
CA VAL A 44 6.58 -3.45 -1.95
C VAL A 44 6.10 -4.11 -3.24
N ALA A 45 5.16 -3.48 -3.93
CA ALA A 45 4.70 -3.96 -5.22
C ALA A 45 5.82 -4.03 -6.26
N TYR A 46 6.67 -3.00 -6.34
CA TYR A 46 7.82 -2.99 -7.24
C TYR A 46 8.78 -4.15 -6.98
N TYR A 47 9.06 -4.45 -5.71
CA TYR A 47 9.87 -5.61 -5.33
C TYR A 47 9.24 -6.93 -5.81
N PHE A 48 7.94 -7.13 -5.58
CA PHE A 48 7.28 -8.37 -5.97
C PHE A 48 6.99 -8.49 -7.47
N LEU A 49 6.91 -7.39 -8.22
CA LEU A 49 6.76 -7.44 -9.68
C LEU A 49 7.93 -8.12 -10.40
N GLY A 50 9.12 -8.10 -9.78
CA GLY A 50 10.30 -8.82 -10.26
C GLY A 50 10.30 -10.33 -9.93
N ALA A 51 9.31 -10.83 -9.20
CA ALA A 51 9.22 -12.24 -8.87
C ALA A 51 8.82 -13.08 -10.11
N GLU A 52 9.48 -14.21 -10.31
CA GLU A 52 9.21 -15.14 -11.41
C GLU A 52 8.15 -16.21 -11.06
N ASN A 53 7.52 -16.09 -9.89
CA ASN A 53 6.53 -17.04 -9.38
C ASN A 53 5.20 -16.34 -9.08
N GLY A 54 4.26 -17.07 -8.45
CA GLY A 54 2.95 -16.54 -8.08
C GLY A 54 2.98 -15.31 -7.17
N LEU A 55 4.09 -15.03 -6.48
CA LEU A 55 4.24 -13.82 -5.66
C LEU A 55 4.21 -12.53 -6.50
N ARG A 56 4.42 -12.62 -7.82
CA ARG A 56 4.24 -11.50 -8.75
C ARG A 56 2.86 -10.86 -8.64
N LEU A 57 1.84 -11.62 -8.23
CA LEU A 57 0.49 -11.12 -8.02
C LEU A 57 0.41 -10.03 -6.94
N ILE A 58 1.31 -10.05 -5.95
CA ILE A 58 1.40 -9.03 -4.89
C ILE A 58 1.71 -7.65 -5.50
N GLY A 59 2.40 -7.62 -6.65
CA GLY A 59 2.66 -6.43 -7.44
C GLY A 59 1.42 -5.65 -7.87
N PHE A 60 0.24 -6.30 -7.90
CA PHE A 60 -1.03 -5.67 -8.30
C PHE A 60 -1.87 -5.17 -7.12
N ILE A 61 -1.45 -5.40 -5.87
CA ILE A 61 -2.17 -4.92 -4.67
C ILE A 61 -2.40 -3.40 -4.67
N PRO A 62 -1.46 -2.53 -5.10
CA PRO A 62 -1.74 -1.09 -5.17
C PRO A 62 -2.96 -0.75 -6.03
N ILE A 63 -3.22 -1.52 -7.09
CA ILE A 63 -4.41 -1.31 -7.94
C ILE A 63 -5.69 -1.61 -7.15
N LEU A 64 -5.70 -2.71 -6.40
CA LEU A 64 -6.82 -3.07 -5.52
C LEU A 64 -7.05 -2.00 -4.44
N LEU A 65 -5.98 -1.49 -3.81
CA LEU A 65 -6.05 -0.41 -2.82
C LEU A 65 -6.57 0.90 -3.43
N LEU A 66 -6.20 1.19 -4.68
CA LEU A 66 -6.68 2.36 -5.42
C LEU A 66 -8.16 2.24 -5.80
N ILE A 67 -8.63 1.05 -6.16
CA ILE A 67 -10.06 0.78 -6.38
C ILE A 67 -10.85 1.03 -5.07
N LEU A 68 -10.37 0.49 -3.94
CA LEU A 68 -10.99 0.73 -2.62
C LEU A 68 -11.00 2.22 -2.25
N THR A 69 -9.93 2.94 -2.56
CA THR A 69 -9.85 4.40 -2.40
C THR A 69 -10.99 5.10 -3.14
N ILE A 70 -11.22 4.74 -4.40
CA ILE A 70 -12.31 5.33 -5.23
C ILE A 70 -13.68 4.99 -4.63
N VAL A 71 -13.89 3.75 -4.19
CA VAL A 71 -15.15 3.31 -3.57
C VAL A 71 -15.45 4.13 -2.32
N PHE A 72 -14.48 4.29 -1.42
CA PHE A 72 -14.66 5.06 -0.19
C PHE A 72 -14.83 6.56 -0.47
N TRP A 73 -14.12 7.09 -1.46
CA TRP A 73 -14.27 8.49 -1.87
C TRP A 73 -15.68 8.77 -2.38
N ARG A 74 -16.23 7.88 -3.21
CA ARG A 74 -17.62 7.98 -3.70
C ARG A 74 -18.64 7.84 -2.57
N SER A 75 -18.41 6.94 -1.62
CA SER A 75 -19.29 6.77 -0.45
C SER A 75 -19.34 8.04 0.41
N LYS A 76 -18.19 8.73 0.61
CA LYS A 76 -18.14 9.98 1.37
C LYS A 76 -18.92 11.12 0.69
N LYS A 77 -18.95 11.16 -0.64
CA LYS A 77 -19.70 12.20 -1.38
C LYS A 77 -21.22 12.01 -1.37
N ARG A 78 -21.70 10.82 -1.01
CA ARG A 78 -23.13 10.46 -0.99
C ARG A 78 -23.75 10.53 0.41
N ALA A 79 -22.93 10.66 1.46
CA ALA A 79 -23.35 10.87 2.84
C ALA A 79 -23.38 12.36 3.14
#